data_AF-A0A7Z9IFW0-F1
#
_entry.id   AF-A0A7Z9IFW0-F1
#
_cell.length_a   1.000
_cell.length_b   1.000
_cell.length_c   1.000
_cell.angle_alpha   90.00
_cell.angle_beta   90.00
_cell.angle_gamma   90.00
#
_symmetry.space_group_name_H-M   'P 1'
#
loop_
_entity.id
_entity.type
_entity.pdbx_description
1 polymer ?
#
loop_
_entity_poly.entity_id
_entity_poly.type
_entity_poly.pdbx_seq_one_letter_code
_entity_poly.pdbx_strand_id
1 'polypeptide(L)' 'MLLISPFSMSMDTAMAQNNDRNYSLVIHGGAGSATKDMEVIAAREAVLGEALDKGSSILSSGGTSLDAVETVIRILE' A
#
# COMPACT_ATOMS: atom_id res chain seq x y z
N MET A 1 -8.90 -4.48 53.30
CA MET A 1 -10.06 -5.02 52.56
C MET A 1 -10.93 -3.83 52.16
N LEU A 2 -11.28 -3.71 50.87
CA LEU A 2 -12.00 -2.61 50.19
C LEU A 2 -11.19 -1.30 50.04
N LEU A 3 -11.01 -0.66 48.87
CA LEU A 3 -11.82 -0.59 47.63
C LEU A 3 -10.92 -0.49 46.38
N ILE A 4 -11.11 -1.39 45.42
CA ILE A 4 -10.57 -1.26 44.06
C ILE A 4 -11.64 -0.48 43.27
N SER A 5 -11.31 0.73 42.83
CA SER A 5 -12.17 1.52 41.93
C SER A 5 -12.14 0.89 40.53
N PRO A 6 -13.29 0.72 39.83
CA PRO A 6 -13.28 0.28 38.45
C PRO A 6 -12.88 1.48 37.57
N PHE A 7 -11.68 1.42 37.00
CA PHE A 7 -11.30 2.29 35.90
C PHE A 7 -12.22 1.95 34.72
N SER A 8 -13.19 2.83 34.44
CA SER A 8 -14.16 2.68 33.36
C SER A 8 -13.44 2.82 32.01
N MET A 9 -13.37 1.72 31.26
CA MET A 9 -12.82 1.68 29.91
C MET A 9 -13.81 2.37 28.96
N SER A 10 -13.50 3.59 28.53
CA SER A 10 -14.23 4.25 27.46
C SER A 10 -13.94 3.50 26.16
N MET A 11 -14.97 2.85 25.61
CA MET A 11 -14.97 2.37 24.23
C MET A 11 -14.95 3.59 23.31
N ASP A 12 -13.77 3.96 22.83
CA ASP A 12 -13.65 4.77 21.62
C ASP A 12 -14.19 3.91 20.47
N THR A 13 -15.48 4.10 20.20
CA THR A 13 -16.11 3.55 19.00
C THR A 13 -15.54 4.35 17.84
N ALA A 14 -14.43 3.88 17.27
CA ALA A 14 -13.89 4.42 16.04
C ALA A 14 -14.99 4.31 14.99
N MET A 15 -15.61 5.45 14.68
CA MET A 15 -16.58 5.56 13.61
C MET A 15 -15.91 5.02 12.35
N ALA A 16 -16.45 3.94 11.78
CA ALA A 16 -16.06 3.50 10.45
C ALA A 16 -16.38 4.66 9.50
N GLN A 17 -15.37 5.48 9.23
CA GLN A 17 -15.43 6.50 8.19
C GLN A 17 -15.54 5.71 6.90
N ASN A 18 -16.76 5.63 6.38
CA ASN A 18 -17.02 5.23 5.02
C ASN A 18 -16.50 6.38 4.14
N ASN A 19 -15.18 6.40 4.04
CA ASN A 19 -14.41 7.35 3.30
C ASN A 19 -14.28 6.68 1.95
N ASP A 20 -14.88 7.25 0.90
CA ASP A 20 -14.49 6.94 -0.46
C ASP A 20 -13.00 7.30 -0.55
N ARG A 21 -12.13 6.35 -0.19
CA ARG A 21 -10.68 6.56 -0.06
C ARG A 21 -10.13 6.64 -1.47
N ASN A 22 -10.23 7.83 -2.03
CA ASN A 22 -9.59 8.16 -3.29
C ASN A 22 -8.09 8.10 -3.07
N TYR A 23 -7.44 7.15 -3.74
CA TYR A 23 -5.99 7.01 -3.74
C TYR A 23 -5.46 7.17 -5.16
N SER A 24 -4.18 7.51 -5.24
CA SER A 24 -3.43 7.49 -6.48
C SER A 24 -2.08 6.87 -6.18
N LEU A 25 -1.66 5.93 -7.01
CA LEU A 25 -0.39 5.23 -6.89
C LEU A 25 0.34 5.34 -8.21
N VAL A 26 1.58 5.82 -8.16
CA VAL A 26 2.48 5.92 -9.31
C VAL A 26 3.77 5.21 -8.93
N ILE A 27 4.30 4.40 -9.83
CA ILE A 27 5.56 3.70 -9.67
C ILE A 27 6.49 4.00 -10.85
N HIS A 28 7.81 3.93 -10.65
CA HIS A 28 8.78 4.04 -11.73
C HIS A 28 9.95 3.07 -11.52
N GLY A 29 10.49 2.53 -12.60
CA GLY A 29 11.67 1.64 -12.60
C GLY A 29 12.99 2.36 -12.93
N GLY A 30 13.05 3.66 -12.67
CA GLY A 30 14.17 4.56 -13.00
C GLY A 30 13.99 5.35 -14.29
N ALA A 31 14.67 6.50 -14.41
CA ALA A 31 14.52 7.45 -15.52
C ALA A 31 15.58 7.32 -16.65
N GLY A 32 16.40 6.26 -16.62
CA GLY A 32 17.55 6.09 -17.52
C GLY A 32 17.21 5.97 -19.01
N SER A 33 18.15 5.46 -19.81
CA SER A 33 17.94 5.32 -21.25
C SER A 33 16.90 4.25 -21.57
N ALA A 34 16.07 4.51 -22.58
CA ALA A 34 15.13 3.53 -23.10
C ALA A 34 15.85 2.51 -24.01
N THR A 35 15.60 1.23 -23.77
CA THR A 35 16.00 0.16 -24.69
C THR A 35 14.97 0.00 -25.81
N LYS A 36 15.38 -0.59 -26.93
CA LYS A 36 14.47 -1.04 -28.02
C LYS A 36 14.26 -2.55 -28.01
N ASP A 37 14.89 -3.25 -27.07
CA ASP A 37 14.74 -4.68 -26.90
C ASP A 37 13.36 -5.00 -26.33
N MET A 38 12.54 -5.67 -27.13
CA MET A 38 11.15 -5.97 -26.77
C MET A 38 11.04 -6.98 -25.62
N GLU A 39 12.01 -7.89 -25.46
CA GLU A 39 11.99 -8.86 -24.38
C GLU A 39 12.28 -8.16 -23.04
N VAL A 40 13.24 -7.23 -23.04
CA VAL A 40 13.55 -6.41 -21.85
C VAL A 40 12.39 -5.48 -21.49
N ILE A 41 11.72 -4.88 -22.48
CA ILE A 41 10.53 -4.04 -22.25
C ILE A 41 9.42 -4.88 -21.62
N ALA A 42 9.09 -6.04 -22.21
CA ALA A 42 8.03 -6.91 -21.71
C ALA A 42 8.33 -7.41 -20.28
N ALA A 43 9.56 -7.81 -20.00
CA ALA A 43 9.97 -8.23 -18.65
C ALA A 43 9.85 -7.07 -17.63
N ARG A 44 10.25 -5.85 -18.02
CA ARG A 44 10.13 -4.66 -17.16
C ARG A 44 8.67 -4.31 -16.89
N GLU A 45 7.81 -4.34 -17.92
CA GLU A 45 6.38 -4.07 -17.78
C GLU A 45 5.69 -5.12 -16.91
N ALA A 46 6.08 -6.39 -17.00
CA ALA A 46 5.54 -7.45 -16.16
C ALA A 46 5.83 -7.21 -14.67
N VAL A 47 7.07 -6.89 -14.31
CA VAL A 47 7.46 -6.63 -12.91
C VAL A 47 6.82 -5.34 -12.38
N LEU A 48 6.77 -4.29 -13.20
CA LEU A 48 6.07 -3.06 -12.83
C LEU A 48 4.57 -3.30 -12.63
N GLY A 49 3.94 -4.09 -13.49
CA GLY A 49 2.55 -4.50 -13.35
C GLY A 49 2.30 -5.24 -12.04
N GLU A 50 3.11 -6.26 -11.71
CA GLU A 50 3.01 -7.00 -10.45
C GLU A 50 3.11 -6.08 -9.23
N ALA A 51 4.11 -5.20 -9.20
CA ALA A 51 4.30 -4.26 -8.11
C ALA A 51 3.11 -3.30 -7.97
N LEU A 52 2.62 -2.74 -9.09
CA LEU A 52 1.48 -1.84 -9.11
C LEU A 52 0.22 -2.52 -8.60
N ASP A 53 -0.05 -3.75 -9.03
CA ASP A 53 -1.22 -4.53 -8.62
C ASP A 53 -1.17 -4.81 -7.12
N LYS A 54 0.00 -5.18 -6.59
CA LYS A 54 0.17 -5.45 -5.16
C LYS A 54 -0.06 -4.21 -4.30
N GLY A 55 0.55 -3.09 -4.67
CA GLY A 55 0.35 -1.81 -3.99
C GLY A 55 -1.10 -1.33 -4.06
N SER A 56 -1.73 -1.44 -5.24
CA SER A 56 -3.13 -1.06 -5.45
C SER A 56 -4.07 -1.92 -4.62
N SER A 57 -3.82 -3.23 -4.51
CA SER A 57 -4.60 -4.15 -3.69
C SER A 57 -4.55 -3.80 -2.19
N ILE A 58 -3.41 -3.32 -1.69
CA ILE A 58 -3.29 -2.87 -0.29
C ILE A 58 -4.16 -1.64 -0.06
N LEU A 59 -4.06 -0.65 -0.95
CA LEU A 59 -4.81 0.61 -0.86
C LEU A 59 -6.32 0.38 -1.00
N SER A 60 -6.75 -0.44 -1.97
CA SER A 60 -8.17 -0.77 -2.20
C SER A 60 -8.78 -1.55 -1.04
N SER A 61 -7.97 -2.30 -0.28
CA SER A 61 -8.39 -3.04 0.92
C SER A 61 -8.37 -2.17 2.18
N GLY A 62 -8.04 -0.88 2.07
CA GLY A 62 -7.98 0.04 3.18
C GLY A 62 -6.70 -0.04 4.02
N GLY A 63 -5.64 -0.65 3.49
CA GLY A 63 -4.29 -0.63 4.06
C GLY A 63 -3.65 0.76 4.02
N THR A 64 -2.49 0.91 4.65
CA THR A 64 -1.81 2.20 4.73
C THR A 64 -0.96 2.49 3.49
N SER A 65 -0.73 3.77 3.20
CA SER A 65 0.20 4.16 2.14
C SER A 65 1.63 3.67 2.39
N LEU A 66 2.04 3.55 3.67
CA LEU A 66 3.37 3.07 4.04
C LEU A 66 3.54 1.59 3.67
N ASP A 67 2.56 0.75 4.02
CA ASP A 67 2.57 -0.67 3.69
C ASP A 67 2.57 -0.88 2.16
N ALA A 68 1.79 -0.06 1.44
CA ALA A 68 1.71 -0.12 -0.01
C ALA A 68 3.06 0.20 -0.67
N VAL A 69 3.72 1.31 -0.27
CA VAL A 69 5.01 1.68 -0.87
C VAL A 69 6.14 0.73 -0.47
N GLU A 70 6.18 0.27 0.78
CA GLU A 70 7.17 -0.72 1.21
C GLU A 70 7.04 -2.01 0.40
N THR A 71 5.81 -2.53 0.26
CA THR A 71 5.56 -3.75 -0.52
C THR A 71 5.96 -3.58 -1.98
N VAL A 72 5.62 -2.44 -2.60
CA VAL A 72 6.02 -2.12 -3.98
C VAL A 72 7.54 -2.13 -4.11
N ILE A 73 8.26 -1.43 -3.23
CA ILE A 73 9.73 -1.31 -3.35
C ILE A 73 10.42 -2.66 -3.14
N ARG A 74 9.94 -3.50 -2.22
CA ARG A 74 10.47 -4.86 -2.00
C ARG A 74 10.32 -5.79 -3.21
N ILE A 75 9.37 -5.52 -4.11
CA ILE A 75 9.22 -6.28 -5.36
C ILE A 75 10.19 -5.75 -6.43
N LEU A 76 10.53 -4.46 -6.38
CA LEU A 76 11.38 -3.80 -7.37
C LEU A 76 12.89 -3.89 -7.07
N GLU A 77 13.29 -4.28 -5.85
CA GLU A 77 14.69 -4.47 -5.43
C GLU A 77 15.24 -5.88 -5.73
#